data_AF-A0A961TSC1-F1
#
_entry.id   AF-A0A961TSC1-F1
#
_cell.length_a   1.000
_cell.length_b   1.000
_cell.length_c   1.000
_cell.angle_alpha   90.00
_cell.angle_beta   90.00
_cell.angle_gamma   90.00
#
_symmetry.space_group_name_H-M   'P 1'
#
loop_
_entity.id
_entity.type
_entity.pdbx_description
1 polymer ?
#
loop_
_entity_poly.entity_id
_entity_poly.type
_entity_poly.pdbx_seq_one_letter_code
_entity_poly.pdbx_strand_id
1 'polypeptide(L)'
;MDQLTLSYVWKQKQIPVVLRRTGRGERIRVRLPFADDNRHWLQNGRRTAPEWIGGTEAYWELPKSWFNDLVDRALVRYGKIYIIQPYREQEICARACQEALGHECQCSCMGANHGAGNDGSWFEVSDTFSTRWGDRELACRLLTAR
;
A
#
# COMPACT_ATOMS: atom_id res chain seq x y z
N MET A 1 9.96 18.97 11.87
CA MET A 1 8.89 18.14 11.30
C MET A 1 9.22 16.73 11.73
N ASP A 2 8.47 16.19 12.71
CA ASP A 2 8.79 14.87 13.27
C ASP A 2 8.80 13.83 12.15
N GLN A 3 9.91 13.09 12.05
CA GLN A 3 10.10 12.08 11.02
C GLN A 3 9.02 11.00 11.18
N LEU A 4 8.16 10.84 10.17
CA LEU A 4 7.17 9.76 10.14
C LEU A 4 7.89 8.41 10.28
N THR A 5 7.44 7.58 11.22
CA THR A 5 7.95 6.21 11.40
C THR A 5 6.95 5.20 10.86
N LEU A 6 7.41 4.01 10.44
CA LEU A 6 6.50 2.92 10.04
C LEU A 6 5.55 2.51 11.18
N SER A 7 6.02 2.56 12.42
CA SER A 7 5.20 2.29 13.60
C SER A 7 4.04 3.29 13.71
N TYR A 8 4.31 4.58 13.50
CA TYR A 8 3.29 5.62 13.48
C TYR A 8 2.29 5.41 12.34
N VAL A 9 2.80 5.23 11.10
CA VAL A 9 1.95 5.01 9.91
C VAL A 9 1.08 3.78 10.06
N TRP A 10 1.62 2.68 10.60
CA TRP A 10 0.87 1.45 10.83
C TRP A 10 -0.21 1.64 11.92
N LYS A 11 0.12 2.31 13.02
CA LYS A 11 -0.78 2.41 14.19
C LYS A 11 -1.87 3.44 14.06
N GLN A 12 -1.69 4.48 13.24
CA GLN A 12 -2.74 5.48 13.02
C GLN A 12 -4.03 4.84 12.46
N LYS A 13 -5.16 5.55 12.62
CA LYS A 13 -6.51 5.03 12.35
C LYS A 13 -7.30 5.87 11.33
N GLN A 14 -6.68 6.88 10.72
CA GLN A 14 -7.35 7.87 9.88
C GLN A 14 -7.17 7.60 8.39
N ILE A 15 -6.01 7.10 7.99
CA ILE A 15 -5.65 6.83 6.60
C ILE A 15 -5.54 5.31 6.44
N PRO A 16 -6.13 4.71 5.39
CA PRO A 16 -5.89 3.32 5.05
C PRO A 16 -4.40 3.01 4.93
N VAL A 17 -3.98 1.84 5.39
CA VAL A 17 -2.60 1.35 5.26
C VAL A 17 -2.63 -0.03 4.67
N VAL A 18 -1.86 -0.26 3.62
CA VAL A 18 -1.58 -1.60 3.09
C VAL A 18 -0.10 -1.92 3.26
N LEU A 19 0.17 -3.07 3.89
CA LEU A 19 1.50 -3.66 4.00
C LEU A 19 1.63 -4.81 2.99
N ARG A 20 2.46 -4.60 1.97
CA ARG A 20 2.84 -5.63 1.00
C ARG A 20 3.87 -6.57 1.62
N ARG A 21 3.72 -7.87 1.34
CA ARG A 21 4.66 -8.92 1.75
C ARG A 21 4.96 -9.85 0.56
N THR A 22 6.20 -10.29 0.38
CA THR A 22 6.66 -11.01 -0.83
C THR A 22 6.89 -12.51 -0.63
N GLY A 23 6.91 -13.01 0.59
CA GLY A 23 7.09 -14.43 0.90
C GLY A 23 5.97 -15.32 0.36
N ARG A 24 6.31 -16.58 0.07
CA ARG A 24 5.35 -17.60 -0.41
C ARG A 24 4.27 -17.84 0.66
N GLY A 25 3.01 -17.87 0.23
CA GLY A 25 1.86 -18.06 1.13
C GLY A 25 1.47 -16.81 1.95
N GLU A 26 2.25 -15.73 1.89
CA GLU A 26 1.89 -14.49 2.58
C GLU A 26 0.70 -13.77 1.91
N ARG A 27 -0.08 -13.06 2.71
CA ARG A 27 -1.18 -12.17 2.33
C ARG A 27 -0.75 -10.71 2.49
N ILE A 28 -1.45 -9.76 1.88
CA ILE A 28 -1.27 -8.35 2.24
C ILE A 28 -2.00 -8.08 3.55
N ARG A 29 -1.44 -7.21 4.41
CA ARG A 29 -2.15 -6.74 5.61
C ARG A 29 -2.73 -5.37 5.35
N VAL A 30 -3.94 -5.14 5.82
CA VAL A 30 -4.66 -3.89 5.60
C VAL A 30 -5.25 -3.38 6.90
N ARG A 31 -5.03 -2.10 7.17
CA ARG A 31 -5.73 -1.36 8.23
C ARG A 31 -6.57 -0.28 7.58
N LEU A 32 -7.82 -0.18 8.01
CA LEU A 32 -8.77 0.81 7.53
C LEU A 32 -9.26 1.64 8.71
N PRO A 33 -9.66 2.91 8.48
CA PRO A 33 -10.59 3.59 9.38
C PRO A 33 -11.80 2.69 9.65
N PHE A 34 -12.28 2.67 10.89
CA PHE A 34 -13.41 1.80 11.25
C PHE A 34 -14.68 2.23 10.49
N ALA A 35 -15.33 1.26 9.87
CA ALA A 35 -16.65 1.38 9.27
C ALA A 35 -17.32 0.00 9.30
N ASP A 36 -18.64 -0.03 9.50
CA ASP A 36 -19.41 -1.27 9.66
C ASP A 36 -19.37 -2.14 8.39
N ASP A 37 -19.22 -1.50 7.22
CA ASP A 37 -19.16 -2.17 5.93
C ASP A 37 -17.75 -2.65 5.53
N ASN A 38 -16.72 -2.43 6.37
CA ASN A 38 -15.32 -2.71 6.02
C ASN A 38 -15.11 -4.12 5.46
N ARG A 39 -15.71 -5.15 6.07
CA ARG A 39 -15.60 -6.53 5.60
C ARG A 39 -16.17 -6.69 4.19
N HIS A 40 -17.38 -6.14 3.97
CA HIS A 40 -18.08 -6.24 2.70
C HIS A 40 -17.36 -5.44 1.61
N TRP A 41 -16.93 -4.22 1.95
CA TRP A 41 -16.15 -3.36 1.08
C TRP A 41 -14.82 -4.00 0.68
N LEU A 42 -14.08 -4.60 1.62
CA LEU A 42 -12.84 -5.32 1.30
C LEU A 42 -13.11 -6.52 0.38
N GLN A 43 -14.16 -7.29 0.65
CA GLN A 43 -14.54 -8.46 -0.15
C GLN A 43 -14.93 -8.11 -1.59
N ASN A 44 -15.59 -6.97 -1.81
CA ASN A 44 -15.98 -6.44 -3.12
C ASN A 44 -16.63 -7.51 -4.04
N GLY A 45 -17.63 -8.22 -3.52
CA GLY A 45 -18.36 -9.26 -4.28
C GLY A 45 -17.58 -10.55 -4.57
N ARG A 46 -16.32 -10.67 -4.12
CA ARG A 46 -15.49 -11.85 -4.38
C ARG A 46 -15.90 -13.02 -3.49
N ARG A 47 -15.76 -14.25 -4.02
CA ARG A 47 -16.07 -15.48 -3.28
C ARG A 47 -15.19 -15.66 -2.03
N THR A 48 -13.90 -15.34 -2.13
CA THR A 48 -12.96 -15.42 -1.01
C THR A 48 -13.24 -14.28 -0.02
N ALA A 49 -13.34 -14.59 1.27
CA ALA A 49 -13.53 -13.59 2.31
C ALA A 49 -12.18 -12.97 2.76
N PRO A 50 -12.17 -11.67 3.12
CA PRO A 50 -11.09 -11.09 3.90
C PRO A 50 -11.08 -11.71 5.30
N GLU A 51 -9.90 -11.86 5.88
CA GLU A 51 -9.73 -12.45 7.21
C GLU A 51 -9.37 -11.35 8.21
N TRP A 52 -10.06 -11.30 9.35
CA TRP A 52 -9.75 -10.35 10.42
C TRP A 52 -8.80 -11.01 11.42
N ILE A 53 -7.65 -10.38 11.65
CA ILE A 53 -6.69 -10.78 12.68
C ILE A 53 -6.79 -9.77 13.81
N GLY A 54 -7.35 -10.19 14.94
CA GLY A 54 -7.56 -9.36 16.12
C GLY A 54 -6.29 -9.10 16.95
N GLY A 55 -6.45 -8.38 18.07
CA GLY A 55 -5.37 -8.04 19.00
C GLY A 55 -5.12 -6.53 19.11
N THR A 56 -4.05 -6.15 19.80
CA THR A 56 -3.66 -4.75 20.02
C THR A 56 -3.35 -4.00 18.72
N GLU A 57 -2.88 -4.73 17.71
CA GLU A 57 -2.58 -4.20 16.38
C GLU A 57 -3.43 -4.87 15.30
N ALA A 58 -4.75 -4.96 15.50
CA ALA A 58 -5.62 -5.68 14.58
C ALA A 58 -5.57 -5.18 13.12
N TYR A 59 -5.75 -6.10 12.17
CA TYR A 59 -5.69 -5.85 10.73
C TYR A 59 -6.48 -6.90 9.93
N TRP A 60 -6.72 -6.61 8.65
CA TRP A 60 -7.27 -7.54 7.69
C TRP A 60 -6.17 -8.23 6.87
N GLU A 61 -6.33 -9.50 6.52
CA GLU A 61 -5.50 -10.19 5.53
C GLU A 61 -6.25 -10.48 4.23
N LEU A 62 -5.66 -10.09 3.09
CA LEU A 62 -6.22 -10.25 1.75
C LEU A 62 -5.25 -10.98 0.80
N PRO A 63 -5.74 -11.67 -0.24
CA PRO A 63 -4.88 -12.18 -1.30
C PRO A 63 -4.02 -11.07 -1.93
N LYS A 64 -2.77 -11.37 -2.28
CA LYS A 64 -1.86 -10.37 -2.91
C LYS A 64 -2.41 -9.79 -4.21
N SER A 65 -3.15 -10.61 -4.98
CA SER A 65 -3.78 -10.21 -6.24
C SER A 65 -4.83 -9.10 -6.09
N TRP A 66 -5.27 -8.79 -4.87
CA TRP A 66 -6.24 -7.73 -4.62
C TRP A 66 -5.58 -6.36 -4.42
N PHE A 67 -4.25 -6.29 -4.42
CA PHE A 67 -3.51 -5.09 -4.06
C PHE A 67 -3.89 -3.89 -4.93
N ASN A 68 -3.86 -4.01 -6.27
CA ASN A 68 -4.18 -2.89 -7.15
C ASN A 68 -5.62 -2.41 -6.99
N ASP A 69 -6.58 -3.34 -7.04
CA ASP A 69 -8.01 -3.04 -6.81
C ASP A 69 -8.28 -2.39 -5.44
N LEU A 70 -7.60 -2.85 -4.39
CA LEU A 70 -7.71 -2.25 -3.06
C LEU A 70 -7.22 -0.80 -3.08
N VAL A 71 -6.07 -0.54 -3.69
CA VAL A 71 -5.48 0.80 -3.76
C VAL A 71 -6.40 1.74 -4.54
N ASP A 72 -6.88 1.32 -5.72
CA ASP A 72 -7.80 2.14 -6.52
C ASP A 72 -9.08 2.48 -5.75
N ARG A 73 -9.72 1.48 -5.14
CA ARG A 73 -10.95 1.72 -4.36
C ARG A 73 -10.67 2.52 -3.09
N ALA A 74 -9.50 2.39 -2.48
CA ALA A 74 -9.12 3.20 -1.32
C ALA A 74 -8.92 4.66 -1.71
N LEU A 75 -8.31 4.93 -2.87
CA LEU A 75 -8.18 6.29 -3.42
C LEU A 75 -9.56 6.90 -3.68
N VAL A 76 -10.49 6.13 -4.27
CA VAL A 76 -11.87 6.60 -4.49
C VAL A 76 -12.60 6.87 -3.17
N ARG A 77 -12.51 5.97 -2.19
CA ARG A 77 -13.28 6.05 -0.93
C ARG A 77 -12.70 7.05 0.08
N TYR A 78 -11.38 7.10 0.19
CA TYR A 78 -10.69 7.83 1.27
C TYR A 78 -9.84 9.00 0.73
N GLY A 79 -9.68 9.13 -0.59
CA GLY A 79 -8.82 10.13 -1.21
C GLY A 79 -7.32 9.87 -1.03
N LYS A 80 -6.92 8.91 -0.18
CA LYS A 80 -5.51 8.61 0.11
C LYS A 80 -5.31 7.24 0.75
N ILE A 81 -4.10 6.70 0.60
CA ILE A 81 -3.68 5.43 1.20
C ILE A 81 -2.17 5.37 1.38
N TYR A 82 -1.72 4.89 2.54
CA TYR A 82 -0.32 4.52 2.75
C TYR A 82 -0.03 3.12 2.21
N ILE A 83 1.08 2.99 1.48
CA ILE A 83 1.61 1.70 1.03
C ILE A 83 2.96 1.49 1.70
N ILE A 84 3.04 0.47 2.56
CA ILE A 84 4.29 -0.04 3.10
C ILE A 84 4.69 -1.27 2.27
N GLN A 85 5.91 -1.30 1.76
CA GLN A 85 6.33 -2.34 0.83
C GLN A 85 7.83 -2.64 0.93
N PRO A 86 8.28 -3.80 0.43
CA PRO A 86 9.71 -4.06 0.26
C PRO A 86 10.36 -2.96 -0.57
N TYR A 87 11.54 -2.55 -0.12
CA TYR A 87 12.40 -1.57 -0.77
C TYR A 87 13.70 -2.24 -1.20
N ARG A 88 14.23 -1.83 -2.34
CA ARG A 88 15.51 -2.27 -2.86
C ARG A 88 16.31 -1.05 -3.26
N GLU A 89 17.27 -0.68 -2.42
CA GLU A 89 18.11 0.51 -2.60
C GLU A 89 18.82 0.52 -3.97
N GLN A 90 19.29 -0.64 -4.43
CA GLN A 90 20.03 -0.76 -5.69
C GLN A 90 19.12 -0.91 -6.93
N GLU A 91 17.79 -1.06 -6.76
CA GLU A 91 16.87 -1.27 -7.88
C GLU A 91 16.52 0.05 -8.57
N ILE A 92 17.17 0.33 -9.69
CA ILE A 92 16.90 1.51 -10.52
C ILE A 92 15.53 1.34 -11.22
N CYS A 93 14.76 2.43 -11.30
CA CYS A 93 13.44 2.44 -11.94
C CYS A 93 13.53 2.04 -13.42
N ALA A 94 13.15 0.80 -13.73
CA ALA A 94 13.14 0.27 -15.09
C ALA A 94 11.93 0.78 -15.90
N ARG A 95 12.00 0.66 -17.22
CA ARG A 95 10.91 1.01 -18.14
C ARG A 95 9.57 0.35 -17.78
N ALA A 96 9.59 -0.91 -17.36
CA ALA A 96 8.39 -1.61 -16.90
C ALA A 96 7.69 -0.94 -15.70
N CYS A 97 8.44 -0.24 -14.84
CA CYS A 97 7.89 0.53 -13.72
C CYS A 97 7.35 1.89 -14.20
N GLN A 98 8.02 2.51 -15.17
CA GLN A 98 7.60 3.77 -15.78
C GLN A 98 6.32 3.63 -16.62
N GLU A 99 6.15 2.48 -17.27
CA GLU A 99 4.97 2.14 -18.08
C GLU A 99 3.91 1.34 -17.29
N ALA A 100 4.10 1.17 -15.98
CA ALA A 100 3.21 0.35 -15.16
C ALA A 100 1.80 0.94 -15.07
N LEU A 101 0.80 0.06 -15.22
CA LEU A 101 -0.62 0.38 -14.99
C LEU A 101 -1.09 0.01 -13.58
N GLY A 102 -0.38 -0.88 -12.89
CA GLY A 102 -0.67 -1.24 -11.50
C GLY A 102 -0.01 -0.28 -10.51
N HIS A 103 -0.15 -0.55 -9.22
CA HIS A 103 0.48 0.20 -8.14
C HIS A 103 1.73 -0.50 -7.62
N GLU A 104 2.15 -1.66 -8.15
CA GLU A 104 3.32 -2.36 -7.63
C GLU A 104 4.63 -1.65 -7.95
N CYS A 105 5.40 -1.29 -6.92
CA CYS A 105 6.71 -0.69 -7.06
C CYS A 105 7.68 -1.27 -6.02
N GLN A 106 8.95 -1.44 -6.36
CA GLN A 106 10.04 -1.77 -5.43
C GLN A 106 11.34 -0.98 -5.72
N CYS A 107 11.31 -0.07 -6.72
CA CYS A 107 12.45 0.76 -7.11
C CYS A 107 12.92 1.66 -5.95
N SER A 108 14.18 2.08 -6.04
CA SER A 108 14.76 3.15 -5.25
C SER A 108 14.04 4.50 -5.43
N CYS A 109 13.36 4.68 -6.57
CA CYS A 109 12.57 5.86 -6.90
C CYS A 109 11.31 6.04 -6.03
N MET A 110 10.95 5.06 -5.20
CA MET A 110 9.80 5.08 -4.29
C MET A 110 8.46 5.43 -4.95
N GLY A 111 8.34 5.19 -6.25
CA GLY A 111 7.14 5.48 -7.03
C GLY A 111 7.14 6.84 -7.73
N ALA A 112 8.19 7.67 -7.60
CA ALA A 112 8.25 9.00 -8.22
C ALA A 112 8.11 8.98 -9.75
N ASN A 113 8.62 7.94 -10.40
CA ASN A 113 8.56 7.77 -11.86
C ASN A 113 7.54 6.69 -12.28
N HIS A 114 6.76 6.15 -11.34
CA HIS A 114 5.92 5.00 -11.58
C HIS A 114 4.67 5.38 -12.38
N GLY A 115 4.46 4.74 -13.54
CA GLY A 115 3.38 5.10 -14.45
C GLY A 115 3.59 6.41 -15.22
N ALA A 116 4.79 7.02 -15.17
CA ALA A 116 5.11 8.29 -15.83
C ALA A 116 5.04 8.24 -17.37
N GLY A 117 5.08 7.05 -17.98
CA GLY A 117 4.89 6.85 -19.42
C GLY A 117 3.42 6.77 -19.87
N ASN A 118 2.47 6.96 -18.96
CA ASN A 118 1.04 6.99 -19.23
C ASN A 118 0.53 8.43 -19.01
N ASP A 119 -0.27 8.98 -19.93
CA ASP A 119 -0.63 10.41 -20.08
C ASP A 119 -1.42 11.05 -18.91
N GLY A 120 -1.47 10.40 -17.76
CA GLY A 120 -2.06 10.92 -16.53
C GLY A 120 -2.07 9.86 -15.45
N SER A 121 -1.10 9.89 -14.53
CA SER A 121 -1.25 9.16 -13.27
C SER A 121 -2.51 9.65 -12.56
N TRP A 122 -3.43 8.77 -12.19
CA TRP A 122 -4.66 9.15 -11.46
C TRP A 122 -4.43 9.36 -9.95
N PHE A 123 -3.17 9.33 -9.52
CA PHE A 123 -2.73 9.55 -8.16
C PHE A 123 -1.40 10.31 -8.13
N GLU A 124 -1.09 10.87 -6.97
CA GLU A 124 0.17 11.54 -6.67
C GLU A 124 0.84 10.89 -5.46
N VAL A 125 2.17 10.85 -5.47
CA VAL A 125 2.98 10.40 -4.34
C VAL A 125 3.36 11.64 -3.52
N SER A 126 2.66 11.87 -2.41
CA SER A 126 2.82 13.12 -1.62
C SER A 126 3.91 13.03 -0.56
N ASP A 127 4.17 11.84 0.00
CA ASP A 127 5.20 11.59 1.01
C ASP A 127 5.87 10.25 0.76
N THR A 128 7.20 10.17 0.90
CA THR A 128 7.95 8.91 0.87
C THR A 128 9.06 8.88 1.92
N PHE A 129 9.28 7.70 2.52
CA PHE A 129 10.46 7.43 3.34
C PHE A 129 10.79 5.94 3.31
N SER A 130 12.07 5.60 3.52
CA SER A 130 12.51 4.23 3.74
C SER A 130 13.02 4.04 5.16
N THR A 131 12.88 2.84 5.69
CA THR A 131 13.48 2.45 6.97
C THR A 131 13.70 0.95 7.01
N ARG A 132 14.58 0.52 7.91
CA ARG A 132 14.77 -0.89 8.22
C ARG A 132 13.76 -1.35 9.27
N TRP A 133 13.08 -2.47 9.04
CA TRP A 133 12.26 -3.15 10.05
C TRP A 133 12.74 -4.61 10.17
N GLY A 134 13.48 -4.90 11.24
CA GLY A 134 14.21 -6.16 11.37
C GLY A 134 15.32 -6.25 10.30
N ASP A 135 15.32 -7.33 9.53
CA ASP A 135 16.29 -7.54 8.44
C ASP A 135 15.84 -7.03 7.07
N ARG A 136 14.64 -6.44 6.98
CA ARG A 136 14.06 -5.98 5.71
C ARG A 136 14.10 -4.48 5.59
N GLU A 137 14.52 -4.00 4.44
CA GLU A 137 14.28 -2.62 4.03
C GLU A 137 12.87 -2.46 3.50
N LEU A 138 12.17 -1.48 4.04
CA LEU A 138 10.81 -1.15 3.67
C LEU A 138 10.75 0.31 3.25
N ALA A 139 9.96 0.57 2.22
CA ALA A 139 9.56 1.91 1.83
C ALA A 139 8.10 2.13 2.24
N CYS A 140 7.81 3.34 2.68
CA CYS A 140 6.47 3.85 2.84
C CYS A 140 6.24 4.96 1.84
N ARG A 141 5.08 4.95 1.18
CA ARG A 141 4.61 6.05 0.35
C ARG A 141 3.15 6.35 0.64
N LEU A 142 2.80 7.63 0.64
CA LEU A 142 1.42 8.09 0.65
C LEU A 142 0.98 8.32 -0.80
N LEU A 143 -0.06 7.63 -1.23
CA LEU A 143 -0.77 7.97 -2.45
C LEU A 143 -1.97 8.84 -2.11
N THR A 144 -2.18 9.89 -2.90
CA THR A 144 -3.36 10.77 -2.83
C THR A 144 -4.05 10.79 -4.19
N ALA A 145 -5.39 10.73 -4.21
CA ALA A 145 -6.18 10.87 -5.42
C ALA A 145 -6.01 12.28 -5.98
N ARG A 146 -6.02 12.41 -7.31
CA ARG A 146 -6.06 13.72 -7.97
C ARG A 146 -7.45 14.34 -7.97
#